data_AF-A0A212SI10-F1
#
_entry.id   AF-A0A212SI10-F1
#
_cell.length_a   1.000
_cell.length_b   1.000
_cell.length_c   1.000
_cell.angle_alpha   90.00
_cell.angle_beta   90.00
_cell.angle_gamma   90.00
#
_symmetry.space_group_name_H-M   'P 1'
#
loop_
_entity.id
_entity.type
_entity.pdbx_description
1 polymer ?
#
loop_
_entity_poly.entity_id
_entity_poly.type
_entity_poly.pdbx_seq_one_letter_code
_entity_poly.pdbx_strand_id
1 'polypeptide(L)'
;MPAKRELSMRQLRNLLRLHHDGVSAREIGRLLSPFVARVVIANPLQVKAIAQAHVKTDKIDAGTLASLHAAGYLPQIWTPDAGTERARRLVGRRYQVVRHRTRVKNEVHSILHAHLIPQCPHADLFSRVGRDWLLRQPIKLQ
;
A
#
# COMPACT_ATOMS: atom_id res chain seq x y z
N MET A 1 20.52 -3.43 -28.00
CA MET A 1 19.22 -3.94 -27.50
C MET A 1 19.49 -4.78 -26.26
N PRO A 2 18.84 -4.55 -25.10
CA PRO A 2 19.09 -5.40 -23.94
C PRO A 2 18.56 -6.81 -24.24
N ALA A 3 19.33 -7.84 -23.87
CA ALA A 3 18.95 -9.23 -24.04
C ALA A 3 17.57 -9.49 -23.40
N LYS A 4 16.65 -10.11 -24.15
CA LYS A 4 15.37 -10.58 -23.61
C LYS A 4 15.68 -11.60 -22.50
N ARG A 5 15.58 -11.19 -21.24
CA ARG A 5 15.52 -12.14 -20.14
C ARG A 5 14.20 -12.91 -20.32
N GLU A 6 14.24 -14.23 -20.34
CA GLU A 6 13.05 -15.07 -20.37
C GLU A 6 12.70 -15.53 -18.95
N LEU A 7 11.42 -15.57 -18.62
CA LEU A 7 10.94 -16.17 -17.38
C LEU A 7 10.86 -17.69 -17.56
N SER A 8 11.50 -18.44 -16.66
CA SER A 8 11.30 -19.88 -16.57
C SER A 8 9.85 -20.22 -16.23
N MET A 9 9.34 -21.35 -16.73
CA MET A 9 8.02 -21.90 -16.35
C MET A 9 7.84 -22.06 -14.83
N ARG A 10 8.94 -22.28 -14.08
CA ARG A 10 8.89 -22.29 -12.60
C ARG A 10 8.59 -20.90 -12.03
N GLN A 11 9.15 -19.85 -12.61
CA GLN A 11 8.93 -18.46 -12.20
C GLN A 11 7.50 -17.99 -12.57
N LEU A 12 6.99 -18.40 -13.73
CA LEU A 12 5.60 -18.12 -14.14
C LEU A 12 4.57 -18.76 -13.21
N ARG A 13 4.77 -20.03 -12.82
CA ARG A 13 3.89 -20.69 -11.84
C ARG A 13 3.92 -20.02 -10.46
N ASN A 14 5.09 -19.56 -10.02
CA ASN A 14 5.21 -18.84 -8.75
C ASN A 14 4.45 -17.50 -8.80
N LEU A 15 4.51 -16.78 -9.92
CA LEU A 15 3.73 -15.57 -10.16
C LEU A 15 2.22 -15.77 -10.03
N LEU A 16 1.70 -16.88 -10.59
CA LEU A 16 0.28 -17.25 -10.45
C LEU A 16 -0.09 -17.57 -8.99
N ARG A 17 0.81 -18.20 -8.23
CA ARG A 17 0.60 -18.46 -6.80
C ARG A 17 0.53 -17.16 -5.98
N LEU A 18 1.42 -16.22 -6.25
CA LEU A 18 1.47 -14.93 -5.54
C LEU A 18 0.14 -14.16 -5.64
N HIS A 19 -0.55 -14.22 -6.78
CA HIS A 19 -1.87 -13.60 -6.90
C HIS A 19 -2.89 -14.20 -5.93
N HIS A 20 -2.85 -15.52 -5.75
CA HIS A 20 -3.74 -16.25 -4.85
C HIS A 20 -3.42 -16.00 -3.36
N ASP A 21 -2.17 -15.64 -3.07
CA ASP A 21 -1.67 -15.28 -1.74
C ASP A 21 -1.98 -13.80 -1.36
N GLY A 22 -2.79 -13.09 -2.17
CA GLY A 22 -3.22 -11.72 -1.91
C GLY A 22 -2.21 -10.64 -2.34
N VAL A 23 -1.19 -11.00 -3.13
CA VAL A 23 -0.25 -10.02 -3.68
C VAL A 23 -0.97 -9.10 -4.67
N SER A 24 -0.67 -7.80 -4.58
CA SER A 24 -1.34 -6.81 -5.41
C SER A 24 -0.98 -7.00 -6.90
N ALA A 25 -1.95 -6.81 -7.79
CA ALA A 25 -1.71 -6.86 -9.25
C ALA A 25 -0.58 -5.92 -9.71
N ARG A 26 -0.36 -4.83 -8.97
CA ARG A 26 0.73 -3.89 -9.19
C ARG A 26 2.11 -4.49 -8.92
N GLU A 27 2.26 -5.28 -7.85
CA GLU A 27 3.54 -5.94 -7.53
C GLU A 27 3.87 -7.03 -8.55
N ILE A 28 2.86 -7.80 -8.95
CA ILE A 28 2.96 -8.73 -10.09
C ILE A 28 3.41 -7.98 -11.35
N GLY A 29 2.79 -6.84 -11.64
CA GLY A 29 3.17 -6.01 -12.79
C GLY A 29 4.62 -5.52 -12.73
N ARG A 30 5.11 -5.10 -11.55
CA ARG A 30 6.52 -4.73 -11.38
C ARG A 30 7.46 -5.91 -11.64
N LEU A 31 7.11 -7.11 -11.16
CA LEU A 31 7.91 -8.31 -11.36
C LEU A 31 7.99 -8.69 -12.85
N LEU A 32 6.91 -8.47 -13.61
CA LEU A 32 6.87 -8.74 -15.05
C LEU A 32 7.56 -7.66 -15.90
N SER A 33 7.64 -6.42 -15.41
CA SER A 33 8.13 -5.27 -16.17
C SER A 33 9.49 -5.46 -16.88
N PRO A 34 10.50 -6.16 -16.32
CA PRO A 34 11.78 -6.38 -17.00
C PRO A 34 11.71 -7.35 -18.19
N PHE A 35 10.62 -8.11 -18.33
CA PHE A 35 10.47 -9.21 -19.28
C PHE A 35 9.57 -8.85 -20.47
N VAL A 36 8.86 -7.72 -20.40
CA VAL A 36 7.89 -7.29 -21.41
C VAL A 36 8.06 -5.80 -21.74
N ALA A 37 7.62 -5.39 -22.93
CA ALA A 37 7.70 -3.98 -23.33
C ALA A 37 6.78 -3.07 -22.51
N ARG A 38 5.62 -3.57 -22.11
CA ARG A 38 4.61 -2.83 -21.34
C ARG A 38 3.77 -3.79 -20.52
N VAL A 39 3.47 -3.38 -19.28
CA VAL A 39 2.46 -4.02 -18.43
C VAL A 39 1.24 -3.13 -18.37
N VAL A 40 0.06 -3.73 -18.56
CA VAL A 40 -1.23 -3.06 -18.44
C VAL A 40 -2.05 -3.79 -17.40
N ILE A 41 -2.59 -3.05 -16.44
CA ILE A 41 -3.49 -3.60 -15.43
C ILE A 41 -4.91 -3.15 -15.79
N ALA A 42 -5.84 -4.08 -15.86
CA ALA A 42 -7.23 -3.82 -16.19
C ALA A 42 -8.15 -4.05 -14.99
N ASN A 43 -9.30 -3.37 -14.97
CA ASN A 43 -10.33 -3.59 -13.95
C ASN A 43 -11.09 -4.89 -14.24
N PRO A 44 -10.97 -5.94 -13.39
CA PRO A 44 -11.56 -7.24 -13.68
C PRO A 44 -13.10 -7.20 -13.74
N LEU A 45 -13.75 -6.32 -12.97
CA LEU A 45 -15.21 -6.20 -12.98
C LEU A 45 -15.71 -5.61 -14.31
N GLN A 46 -15.02 -4.60 -14.82
CA GLN A 46 -15.37 -3.99 -16.12
C GLN A 46 -15.01 -4.90 -17.29
N VAL A 47 -13.88 -5.62 -17.23
CA VAL A 47 -13.56 -6.64 -18.24
C VAL A 47 -14.66 -7.69 -18.31
N LYS A 48 -15.12 -8.20 -17.15
CA LYS A 48 -16.19 -9.21 -17.11
C LYS A 48 -17.52 -8.70 -17.69
N ALA A 49 -17.81 -7.41 -17.52
CA ALA A 49 -19.01 -6.79 -18.07
C ALA A 49 -18.97 -6.63 -19.61
N ILE A 50 -17.76 -6.46 -20.17
CA ILE A 50 -17.56 -6.24 -21.62
C ILE A 50 -17.35 -7.57 -22.36
N ALA A 51 -16.63 -8.50 -21.74
CA ALA A 51 -16.27 -9.76 -22.34
C ALA A 51 -16.46 -10.90 -21.35
N GLN A 52 -17.63 -11.52 -21.44
CA GLN A 52 -17.98 -12.69 -20.65
C GLN A 52 -17.84 -13.94 -21.52
N ALA A 53 -16.81 -14.75 -21.25
CA ALA A 53 -16.64 -16.02 -21.93
C ALA A 53 -17.50 -17.10 -21.24
N HIS A 54 -18.23 -17.90 -22.05
CA HIS A 54 -18.95 -19.08 -21.55
C HIS A 54 -18.00 -20.19 -21.08
N VAL A 55 -16.78 -20.25 -21.63
CA VAL A 55 -15.73 -21.20 -21.25
C VAL A 55 -14.51 -20.41 -20.76
N LYS A 56 -14.16 -20.58 -19.48
CA LYS A 56 -13.05 -19.85 -18.86
C LYS A 56 -11.77 -20.69 -18.90
N THR A 57 -10.83 -20.29 -19.75
CA THR A 57 -9.46 -20.85 -19.76
C THR A 57 -8.46 -19.71 -19.93
N ASP A 58 -7.26 -19.85 -19.35
CA ASP A 58 -6.22 -18.81 -19.43
C ASP A 58 -5.87 -18.43 -20.87
N LYS A 59 -5.93 -19.39 -21.81
CA LYS A 59 -5.69 -19.16 -23.24
C LYS A 59 -6.77 -18.27 -23.86
N ILE A 60 -8.04 -18.56 -23.58
CA ILE A 60 -9.17 -17.75 -24.09
C ILE A 60 -9.12 -16.36 -23.45
N ASP A 61 -8.94 -16.29 -22.13
CA ASP A 61 -8.88 -15.02 -21.40
C ASP A 61 -7.74 -14.13 -21.91
N ALA A 62 -6.54 -14.69 -22.14
CA ALA A 62 -5.42 -13.94 -22.71
C ALA A 62 -5.73 -13.42 -24.13
N GLY A 63 -6.38 -14.23 -24.96
CA GLY A 63 -6.81 -13.82 -26.31
C GLY A 63 -7.85 -12.69 -26.27
N THR A 64 -8.86 -12.81 -25.42
CA THR A 64 -9.88 -11.78 -25.21
C THR A 64 -9.26 -10.47 -24.75
N LEU A 65 -8.36 -10.51 -23.76
CA LEU A 65 -7.66 -9.32 -23.27
C LEU A 65 -6.80 -8.67 -24.35
N ALA A 66 -6.10 -9.47 -25.17
CA ALA A 66 -5.30 -8.96 -26.28
C ALA A 66 -6.17 -8.25 -27.33
N SER A 67 -7.32 -8.84 -27.71
CA SER A 67 -8.27 -8.25 -28.64
C SER A 67 -8.86 -6.94 -28.11
N LEU A 68 -9.27 -6.91 -26.84
CA LEU A 68 -9.76 -5.69 -26.18
C LEU A 68 -8.69 -4.59 -26.16
N HIS A 69 -7.43 -4.95 -25.91
CA HIS A 69 -6.35 -3.98 -25.91
C HIS A 69 -6.09 -3.42 -27.31
N ALA A 70 -6.03 -4.29 -28.32
CA ALA A 70 -5.82 -3.91 -29.71
C ALA A 70 -6.93 -2.98 -30.23
N ALA A 71 -8.18 -3.23 -29.82
CA ALA A 71 -9.33 -2.41 -30.18
C ALA A 71 -9.51 -1.15 -29.31
N GLY A 72 -8.65 -0.92 -28.31
CA GLY A 72 -8.73 0.25 -27.42
C GLY A 72 -9.85 0.18 -26.37
N TYR A 73 -10.54 -0.96 -26.22
CA TYR A 73 -11.65 -1.16 -25.29
C TYR A 73 -11.24 -1.76 -23.94
N LEU A 74 -9.96 -2.06 -23.72
CA LEU A 74 -9.50 -2.59 -22.44
C LEU A 74 -9.65 -1.53 -21.33
N PRO A 75 -10.41 -1.81 -20.26
CA PRO A 75 -10.60 -0.87 -19.15
C PRO A 75 -9.35 -0.83 -18.26
N GLN A 76 -8.35 -0.07 -18.69
CA GLN A 76 -7.07 0.09 -17.98
C GLN A 76 -7.26 0.91 -16.71
N ILE A 77 -6.65 0.46 -15.61
CA ILE A 77 -6.58 1.26 -14.39
C ILE A 77 -5.30 2.09 -14.37
N TRP A 78 -5.40 3.29 -13.80
CA TRP A 78 -4.23 4.12 -13.56
C TRP A 78 -3.27 3.43 -12.58
N THR A 79 -2.00 3.34 -12.97
CA THR A 79 -0.93 2.79 -12.13
C THR A 79 0.12 3.87 -11.89
N PRO A 80 0.50 4.16 -10.63
CA PRO A 80 1.49 5.18 -10.34
C PRO A 80 2.87 4.79 -10.91
N ASP A 81 3.60 5.78 -11.43
CA ASP A 81 5.01 5.62 -11.73
C ASP A 81 5.86 5.52 -10.44
N ALA A 82 7.14 5.16 -10.59
CA ALA A 82 8.03 4.95 -9.46
C ALA A 82 8.23 6.20 -8.59
N GLY A 83 8.21 7.40 -9.17
CA GLY A 83 8.27 8.67 -8.44
C GLY A 83 7.03 8.92 -7.60
N THR A 84 5.85 8.82 -8.23
CA THR A 84 4.56 8.96 -7.52
C THR A 84 4.41 7.95 -6.40
N GLU A 85 4.83 6.70 -6.60
CA GLU A 85 4.82 5.69 -5.54
C GLU A 85 5.71 6.05 -4.36
N ARG A 86 6.95 6.49 -4.62
CA ARG A 86 7.89 6.91 -3.57
C ARG A 86 7.30 8.06 -2.75
N ALA A 87 6.74 9.06 -3.42
CA ALA A 87 6.10 10.19 -2.76
C ALA A 87 4.93 9.74 -1.86
N ARG A 88 4.05 8.87 -2.36
CA ARG A 88 2.93 8.32 -1.58
C ARG A 88 3.41 7.53 -0.37
N ARG A 89 4.46 6.71 -0.50
CA ARG A 89 5.04 5.98 0.63
C ARG A 89 5.60 6.94 1.70
N LEU A 90 6.31 7.99 1.29
CA LEU A 90 6.86 8.99 2.20
C LEU A 90 5.75 9.74 2.96
N VAL A 91 4.74 10.23 2.24
CA VAL A 91 3.59 10.94 2.82
C VAL A 91 2.83 10.01 3.77
N GLY A 92 2.55 8.78 3.36
CA GLY A 92 1.89 7.78 4.19
C GLY A 92 2.68 7.49 5.47
N ARG A 93 4.01 7.33 5.38
CA ARG A 93 4.87 7.10 6.55
C ARG A 93 4.84 8.29 7.51
N ARG A 94 4.96 9.52 6.99
CA ARG A 94 4.87 10.73 7.81
C ARG A 94 3.52 10.81 8.52
N TYR A 95 2.42 10.55 7.80
CA TYR A 95 1.07 10.53 8.36
C TYR A 95 0.97 9.54 9.53
N GLN A 96 1.46 8.30 9.36
CA GLN A 96 1.43 7.30 10.43
C GLN A 96 2.25 7.73 11.65
N VAL A 97 3.45 8.27 11.45
CA VAL A 97 4.29 8.77 12.56
C VAL A 97 3.61 9.92 13.31
N VAL A 98 3.02 10.87 12.59
CA VAL A 98 2.28 11.99 13.21
C VAL A 98 1.08 11.47 13.99
N ARG A 99 0.31 10.54 13.42
CA ARG A 99 -0.84 9.92 14.10
C ARG A 99 -0.42 9.17 15.36
N HIS A 100 0.66 8.39 15.30
CA HIS A 100 1.21 7.68 16.47
C HIS A 100 1.68 8.67 17.55
N ARG A 101 2.39 9.73 17.15
CA ARG A 101 2.81 10.79 18.07
C ARG A 101 1.60 11.41 18.77
N THR A 102 0.59 11.82 18.01
CA THR A 102 -0.64 12.41 18.58
C THR A 102 -1.36 11.42 19.51
N ARG A 103 -1.46 10.14 19.13
CA ARG A 103 -2.07 9.10 19.97
C ARG A 103 -1.37 9.00 21.33
N VAL A 104 -0.05 8.89 21.34
CA VAL A 104 0.75 8.79 22.58
C VAL A 104 0.62 10.06 23.42
N LYS A 105 0.65 11.25 22.79
CA LYS A 105 0.46 12.52 23.52
C LYS A 105 -0.92 12.56 24.21
N ASN A 106 -1.97 12.18 23.49
CA ASN A 106 -3.33 12.15 24.02
C ASN A 106 -3.47 11.12 25.13
N GLU A 107 -2.84 9.95 24.99
CA GLU A 107 -2.81 8.90 26.02
C GLU A 107 -2.18 9.40 27.32
N VAL A 108 -1.05 10.13 27.24
CA VAL A 108 -0.45 10.78 28.41
C VAL A 108 -1.41 11.79 29.05
N HIS A 109 -2.06 12.65 28.25
CA HIS A 109 -3.05 13.59 28.76
C HIS A 109 -4.23 12.89 29.46
N SER A 110 -4.74 11.79 28.88
CA SER A 110 -5.81 10.99 29.48
C SER A 110 -5.38 10.36 30.81
N ILE A 111 -4.16 9.84 30.92
CA ILE A 111 -3.62 9.27 32.16
C ILE A 111 -3.53 10.34 33.25
N LEU A 112 -2.98 11.52 32.94
CA LEU A 112 -2.89 12.63 33.89
C LEU A 112 -4.27 13.04 34.40
N HIS A 113 -5.23 13.17 33.49
CA HIS A 113 -6.60 13.53 33.82
C HIS A 113 -7.27 12.47 34.70
N ALA A 114 -7.08 11.18 34.40
CA ALA A 114 -7.64 10.07 35.18
C ALA A 114 -7.10 10.03 36.62
N HIS A 115 -5.88 10.51 36.85
CA HIS A 115 -5.25 10.59 38.17
C HIS A 115 -5.42 11.97 38.85
N LEU A 116 -6.29 12.84 38.31
CA LEU A 116 -6.55 14.17 38.84
C LEU A 116 -5.29 15.04 39.01
N ILE A 117 -4.29 14.82 38.15
CA ILE A 117 -3.06 15.61 38.16
C ILE A 117 -3.38 17.01 37.60
N PRO A 118 -2.99 18.10 38.30
CA PRO A 118 -3.23 19.46 37.82
C PRO A 118 -2.53 19.71 36.49
N GLN A 119 -3.03 20.69 35.74
CA GLN A 119 -2.46 21.04 34.45
C GLN A 119 -0.97 21.42 34.59
N CYS A 120 -0.15 20.93 33.66
CA CYS A 120 1.26 21.26 33.62
C CYS A 120 1.45 22.79 33.52
N PRO A 121 2.29 23.41 34.36
CA PRO A 121 2.50 24.86 34.36
C PRO A 121 3.33 25.35 33.17
N HIS A 122 3.86 24.44 32.34
CA HIS A 122 4.67 24.77 31.18
C HIS A 122 3.84 24.79 29.90
N ALA A 123 4.22 25.65 28.94
CA ALA A 123 3.51 25.81 27.67
C ALA A 123 3.42 24.52 26.83
N ASP A 124 4.43 23.64 26.91
CA ASP A 124 4.41 22.33 26.26
C ASP A 124 4.82 21.22 27.23
N LEU A 125 3.89 20.31 27.48
CA LEU A 125 4.07 19.12 28.30
C LEU A 125 5.21 18.22 27.78
N PHE A 126 5.48 18.24 26.48
CA PHE A 126 6.46 17.35 25.83
C PHE A 126 7.80 18.02 25.54
N SER A 127 7.97 19.27 25.98
CA SER A 127 9.27 19.95 26.02
C SER A 127 10.22 19.26 27.01
N ARG A 128 11.48 19.69 27.09
CA ARG A 128 12.43 19.17 28.10
C ARG A 128 11.90 19.41 29.52
N VAL A 129 11.56 20.65 29.85
CA VAL A 129 11.04 21.02 31.18
C VAL A 129 9.68 20.37 31.49
N GLY A 130 8.81 20.22 30.48
CA GLY A 130 7.52 19.53 30.62
C GLY A 130 7.69 18.04 30.93
N ARG A 131 8.68 17.38 30.30
CA ARG A 131 9.02 15.98 30.60
C ARG A 131 9.64 15.81 31.98
N ASP A 132 10.48 16.74 32.41
CA ASP A 132 11.02 16.73 33.78
C ASP A 132 9.90 16.90 34.83
N TRP A 133 8.88 17.70 34.51
CA TRP A 133 7.67 17.80 35.34
C TRP A 133 6.86 16.51 35.33
N LEU A 134 6.66 15.86 34.18
CA LEU A 134 5.96 14.57 34.07
C LEU A 134 6.58 13.48 34.96
N LEU A 135 7.91 13.41 35.00
CA LEU A 135 8.64 12.42 35.80
C LEU A 135 8.45 12.60 37.31
N ARG A 136 8.02 13.79 37.77
CA ARG A 136 7.74 14.08 39.18
C ARG A 136 6.30 13.77 39.57
N GLN A 137 5.44 13.37 38.63
CA GLN A 137 4.03 13.10 38.95
C GLN A 137 3.90 11.78 39.72
N PRO A 138 3.02 11.70 40.74
CA PRO A 138 2.84 10.52 41.57
C PRO A 138 1.97 9.46 40.86
N ILE A 139 2.35 9.09 39.63
CA ILE A 139 1.64 8.11 38.80
C ILE A 139 2.33 6.77 38.98
N LYS A 140 1.61 5.76 39.48
CA LYS A 140 2.10 4.38 39.50
C LYS A 140 1.87 3.78 38.11
N LEU A 141 2.95 3.45 37.40
CA LEU A 141 2.85 2.62 36.20
C LEU A 141 2.40 1.23 36.65
N GLN A 142 1.23 0.80 36.18
CA GLN A 142 0.72 -0.57 36.36
C GLN A 142 1.49 -1.54 35.47
#